data_AF-A0A1Z9NKH6-F1
#
_entry.id   AF-A0A1Z9NKH6-F1
#
_cell.length_a   1.000
_cell.length_b   1.000
_cell.length_c   1.000
_cell.angle_alpha   90.00
_cell.angle_beta   90.00
_cell.angle_gamma   90.00
#
_symmetry.space_group_name_H-M   'P 1'
#
loop_
_entity.id
_entity.type
_entity.pdbx_description
1 polymer ?
#
loop_
_entity_poly.entity_id
_entity_poly.type
_entity_poly.pdbx_seq_one_letter_code
_entity_poly.pdbx_strand_id
1 'polypeptide(L)'
;MNIDLVFSEWVVQFYFLSDLAEFFGGRIFSGTLVLSLGIYFYKIKQFKTFLFICIATGLGDFFGNILKDFFAQPRPCYNYFQNFPMIEKCGPELTGLPSNHALNFFLFSTLVHLFLKNPFVTSIFFGFSLLVSLSRVLLVKHLLSQVIIGSLIGIVLAKIFYEAYMKWKKS
;
A
#
# COMPACT_ATOMS: atom_id res chain seq x y z
N MET A 1 -5.64 5.16 26.50
CA MET A 1 -5.25 5.79 25.22
C MET A 1 -5.22 4.70 24.16
N ASN A 2 -5.86 4.89 23.01
CA ASN A 2 -5.88 3.89 21.94
C ASN A 2 -4.45 3.73 21.39
N ILE A 3 -3.95 2.49 21.25
CA ILE A 3 -2.57 2.20 20.86
C ILE A 3 -2.18 2.88 19.53
N ASP A 4 -3.16 2.99 18.62
CA ASP A 4 -3.02 3.68 17.34
C ASP A 4 -2.65 5.17 17.51
N LEU A 5 -3.31 5.87 18.46
CA LEU A 5 -3.05 7.28 18.71
C LEU A 5 -1.70 7.49 19.37
N VAL A 6 -1.36 6.66 20.36
CA VAL A 6 -0.04 6.71 21.02
C VAL A 6 1.07 6.53 20.00
N PHE A 7 0.90 5.57 19.09
CA PHE A 7 1.87 5.32 18.03
C PHE A 7 1.95 6.49 17.06
N SER A 8 0.82 7.05 16.61
CA SER A 8 0.82 8.23 15.74
C SER A 8 1.48 9.45 16.38
N GLU A 9 1.21 9.73 17.65
CA GLU A 9 1.85 10.83 18.40
C GLU A 9 3.36 10.63 18.52
N TRP A 10 3.82 9.40 18.78
CA TRP A 10 5.24 9.08 18.80
C TRP A 10 5.89 9.22 17.43
N VAL A 11 5.28 8.69 16.36
CA VAL A 11 5.82 8.77 14.99
C VAL A 11 5.92 10.21 14.51
N VAL A 12 4.98 11.07 14.90
CA VAL A 12 4.94 12.48 14.50
C VAL A 12 6.16 13.28 15.01
N GLN A 13 6.90 12.79 16.01
CA GLN A 13 8.19 13.37 16.39
C GLN A 13 9.22 13.37 15.24
N PHE A 14 9.05 12.48 14.26
CA PHE A 14 9.88 12.37 13.07
C PHE A 14 9.33 13.14 11.87
N TYR A 15 8.39 14.08 12.07
CA TYR A 15 7.73 14.80 10.99
C TYR A 15 8.70 15.62 10.11
N PHE A 16 9.93 15.88 10.55
CA PHE A 16 10.99 16.43 9.70
C PHE A 16 11.34 15.55 8.47
N LEU A 17 10.90 14.28 8.45
CA LEU A 17 10.98 13.36 7.32
C LEU A 17 9.72 13.41 6.41
N SER A 18 8.83 14.40 6.57
CA SER A 18 7.58 14.52 5.81
C SER A 18 7.80 14.49 4.31
N ASP A 19 8.79 15.22 3.79
CA ASP A 19 9.06 15.32 2.36
C ASP A 19 9.48 13.96 1.79
N LEU A 20 10.28 13.20 2.55
CA LEU A 20 10.67 11.85 2.20
C LEU A 20 9.46 10.90 2.21
N ALA A 21 8.58 11.03 3.20
CA ALA A 21 7.34 10.27 3.27
C ALA A 21 6.36 10.61 2.14
N GLU A 22 6.28 11.88 1.74
CA GLU A 22 5.50 12.30 0.57
C GLU A 22 6.05 11.70 -0.72
N PHE A 23 7.38 11.69 -0.88
CA PHE A 23 8.03 11.03 -2.01
C PHE A 23 7.66 9.54 -2.10
N PHE A 24 7.83 8.78 -1.00
CA PHE A 24 7.54 7.33 -1.00
C PHE A 24 6.08 7.00 -1.26
N GLY A 25 5.12 7.79 -0.78
CA GLY A 25 3.71 7.57 -1.12
C GLY A 25 3.21 8.34 -2.34
N GLY A 26 4.12 8.97 -3.08
CA GLY A 26 3.83 9.73 -4.28
C GLY A 26 3.67 8.86 -5.51
N ARG A 27 2.89 9.34 -6.49
CA ARG A 27 2.63 8.63 -7.76
C ARG A 27 3.88 8.43 -8.60
N ILE A 28 4.85 9.34 -8.49
CA ILE A 28 6.12 9.27 -9.22
C ILE A 28 6.92 8.05 -8.75
N PHE A 29 7.05 7.87 -7.43
CA PHE A 29 7.76 6.72 -6.85
C PHE A 29 7.11 5.39 -7.23
N SER A 30 5.77 5.27 -7.09
CA SER A 30 5.07 4.06 -7.51
C SER A 30 5.20 3.82 -9.02
N GLY A 31 5.14 4.88 -9.82
CA GLY A 31 5.26 4.80 -11.28
C GLY A 31 6.64 4.31 -11.73
N THR A 32 7.72 4.80 -11.13
CA THR A 32 9.09 4.35 -11.44
C THR A 32 9.31 2.89 -11.01
N LEU A 33 8.77 2.48 -9.86
CA LEU A 33 8.82 1.10 -9.38
C LEU A 33 8.06 0.14 -10.31
N VAL A 34 6.86 0.51 -10.76
CA VAL A 34 6.08 -0.29 -11.72
C VAL A 34 6.77 -0.36 -13.08
N LEU A 35 7.31 0.76 -13.57
CA LEU A 35 7.99 0.82 -14.88
C LEU A 35 9.29 0.00 -14.88
N SER A 36 10.12 0.13 -13.84
CA SER A 36 11.35 -0.67 -13.70
C SER A 36 11.06 -2.16 -13.65
N LEU A 37 10.00 -2.57 -12.95
CA LEU A 37 9.56 -3.96 -12.93
C LEU A 37 9.01 -4.42 -14.29
N GLY A 38 8.25 -3.57 -14.99
CA GLY A 38 7.76 -3.86 -16.33
C GLY A 38 8.88 -4.13 -17.33
N ILE A 39 9.96 -3.32 -17.29
CA ILE A 39 11.17 -3.53 -18.09
C ILE A 39 11.82 -4.87 -17.73
N TYR A 40 11.91 -5.20 -16.43
CA TYR A 40 12.45 -6.48 -15.98
C TYR A 40 11.63 -7.67 -16.50
N PHE A 41 10.30 -7.65 -16.38
CA PHE A 41 9.41 -8.69 -16.88
C PHE A 41 9.43 -8.83 -18.41
N TYR A 42 9.62 -7.71 -19.12
CA TYR A 42 9.84 -7.73 -20.57
C TYR A 42 11.13 -8.47 -20.93
N LYS A 43 12.25 -8.19 -20.24
CA LYS A 43 13.54 -8.85 -20.47
C LYS A 43 13.50 -10.37 -20.22
N ILE A 44 12.76 -10.82 -19.21
CA ILE A 44 12.58 -12.26 -18.92
C ILE A 44 11.46 -12.92 -19.74
N LYS A 45 10.89 -12.22 -20.75
CA LYS A 45 9.81 -12.71 -21.62
C LYS A 45 8.52 -13.12 -20.87
N GLN A 46 8.26 -12.54 -19.71
CA GLN A 46 7.06 -12.81 -18.89
C GLN A 46 6.11 -11.60 -18.82
N PHE A 47 6.08 -10.75 -19.85
CA PHE A 47 5.30 -9.50 -19.84
C PHE A 47 3.79 -9.71 -19.59
N LYS A 48 3.21 -10.84 -20.01
CA LYS A 48 1.81 -11.19 -19.70
C LYS A 48 1.55 -11.30 -18.20
N THR A 49 2.50 -11.88 -17.46
CA THR A 49 2.44 -11.97 -15.99
C THR A 49 2.47 -10.58 -15.36
N PHE A 50 3.32 -9.69 -15.87
CA PHE A 50 3.37 -8.30 -15.40
C PHE A 50 2.04 -7.56 -15.62
N LEU A 51 1.44 -7.68 -16.81
CA LEU A 51 0.12 -7.09 -17.08
C LEU A 51 -0.95 -7.64 -16.12
N PHE A 52 -0.93 -8.94 -15.83
CA PHE A 52 -1.81 -9.53 -14.83
C PHE A 52 -1.61 -8.91 -13.45
N ILE A 53 -0.36 -8.72 -12.99
CA ILE A 53 -0.06 -8.07 -11.71
C ILE A 53 -0.64 -6.65 -11.66
N CYS A 54 -0.49 -5.86 -12.74
CA CYS A 54 -1.04 -4.51 -12.82
C CYS A 54 -2.57 -4.52 -12.74
N ILE A 55 -3.25 -5.40 -13.48
CA ILE A 55 -4.71 -5.54 -13.46
C ILE A 55 -5.18 -5.97 -12.07
N ALA A 56 -4.54 -6.99 -11.48
CA ALA A 56 -4.87 -7.49 -10.15
C ALA A 56 -4.70 -6.41 -9.07
N THR A 57 -3.67 -5.55 -9.19
CA THR A 57 -3.46 -4.43 -8.27
C THR A 57 -4.53 -3.34 -8.47
N GLY A 58 -4.93 -3.05 -9.70
CA GLY A 58 -6.04 -2.13 -9.99
C GLY A 58 -7.38 -2.63 -9.44
N LEU A 59 -7.64 -3.94 -9.53
CA LEU A 59 -8.80 -4.56 -8.89
C LEU A 59 -8.71 -4.46 -7.36
N GLY A 60 -7.52 -4.68 -6.79
CA GLY A 60 -7.27 -4.48 -5.37
C GLY A 60 -7.59 -3.07 -4.88
N ASP A 61 -7.18 -2.05 -5.64
CA ASP A 61 -7.50 -0.65 -5.32
C ASP A 61 -9.01 -0.38 -5.33
N PHE A 62 -9.70 -0.90 -6.35
CA PHE A 62 -11.15 -0.82 -6.45
C PHE A 62 -11.84 -1.49 -5.24
N PHE A 63 -11.42 -2.70 -4.86
CA PHE A 63 -11.91 -3.37 -3.65
C PHE A 63 -11.60 -2.57 -2.38
N GLY A 64 -10.41 -1.97 -2.28
CA GLY A 64 -10.04 -1.10 -1.17
C GLY A 64 -10.99 0.10 -1.02
N ASN A 65 -11.37 0.73 -2.13
CA ASN A 65 -12.34 1.83 -2.13
C ASN A 65 -13.74 1.38 -1.68
N ILE A 66 -14.22 0.21 -2.13
CA ILE A 66 -15.50 -0.35 -1.64
C ILE A 66 -15.43 -0.57 -0.12
N LEU A 67 -14.33 -1.12 0.38
CA LEU A 67 -14.16 -1.36 1.82
C LEU A 67 -14.09 -0.05 2.61
N LYS A 68 -13.50 1.02 2.05
CA LYS A 68 -13.50 2.35 2.67
C LYS A 68 -14.90 2.90 2.88
N ASP A 69 -15.77 2.74 1.90
CA ASP A 69 -17.17 3.18 2.00
C ASP A 69 -17.94 2.30 2.99
N PHE A 70 -17.65 1.00 3.05
CA PHE A 70 -18.28 0.07 3.97
C PHE A 70 -17.93 0.33 5.44
N PHE A 71 -16.64 0.52 5.76
CA PHE A 71 -16.20 0.75 7.14
C PHE A 71 -16.40 2.20 7.60
N ALA A 72 -16.34 3.15 6.67
CA ALA A 72 -16.49 4.58 6.92
C ALA A 72 -15.64 5.14 8.09
N GLN A 73 -14.51 4.48 8.42
CA GLN A 73 -13.68 4.90 9.55
C GLN A 73 -12.96 6.22 9.19
N PRO A 74 -13.03 7.26 10.03
CA PRO A 74 -12.41 8.55 9.74
C PRO A 74 -10.87 8.45 9.77
N ARG A 75 -10.22 9.36 9.03
CA ARG A 75 -8.77 9.56 9.12
C ARG A 75 -8.38 10.33 10.37
N PRO A 76 -7.19 10.04 10.95
CA PRO A 76 -6.77 10.68 12.19
C PRO A 76 -6.57 12.19 12.08
N CYS A 77 -6.08 12.67 10.92
CA CYS A 77 -5.93 14.10 10.62
C CYS A 77 -7.22 14.94 10.76
N TYR A 78 -8.41 14.36 10.53
CA TYR A 78 -9.67 15.09 10.65
C TYR A 78 -10.23 15.01 12.07
N ASN A 79 -10.17 13.83 12.68
CA ASN A 79 -10.82 13.57 13.97
C ASN A 79 -9.95 13.99 15.17
N TYR A 80 -8.63 14.08 14.99
CA TYR A 80 -7.66 14.39 16.05
C TYR A 80 -6.80 15.60 15.70
N PHE A 81 -7.38 16.61 15.04
CA PHE A 81 -6.66 17.82 14.61
C PHE A 81 -5.95 18.55 15.77
N GLN A 82 -6.50 18.48 16.99
CA GLN A 82 -5.88 19.06 18.19
C GLN A 82 -4.58 18.35 18.58
N ASN A 83 -4.49 17.05 18.35
CA ASN A 83 -3.28 16.25 18.59
C ASN A 83 -2.21 16.48 17.50
N PHE A 84 -2.63 16.94 16.32
CA PHE A 84 -1.76 17.07 15.14
C PHE A 84 -1.89 18.46 14.45
N PRO A 85 -1.59 19.56 15.17
CA PRO A 85 -1.85 20.92 14.68
C PRO A 85 -0.97 21.34 13.48
N MET A 86 0.16 20.66 13.25
CA MET A 86 1.06 20.96 12.13
C MET A 86 0.61 20.39 10.78
N ILE A 87 -0.52 19.66 10.73
CA ILE A 87 -0.94 18.93 9.55
C ILE A 87 -2.00 19.72 8.79
N GLU A 88 -1.55 20.50 7.81
CA GLU A 88 -2.44 21.35 7.01
C GLU A 88 -3.16 20.61 5.87
N LYS A 89 -2.67 19.42 5.46
CA LYS A 89 -3.13 18.75 4.22
C LYS A 89 -3.44 17.26 4.41
N CYS A 90 -4.69 16.94 4.77
CA CYS A 90 -5.12 15.54 4.77
C CYS A 90 -5.62 14.99 3.41
N GLY A 91 -5.68 15.86 2.39
CA GLY A 91 -6.28 15.53 1.10
C GLY A 91 -7.81 15.62 1.15
N PRO A 92 -8.52 15.12 0.12
CA PRO A 92 -9.99 15.20 0.06
C PRO A 92 -10.72 13.98 0.64
N GLU A 93 -10.02 12.87 0.83
CA GLU A 93 -10.62 11.60 1.27
C GLU A 93 -10.84 11.60 2.79
N LEU A 94 -12.09 11.42 3.21
CA LEU A 94 -12.51 11.42 4.62
C LEU A 94 -12.26 10.08 5.32
N THR A 95 -12.30 8.98 4.57
CA THR A 95 -12.21 7.61 5.09
C THR A 95 -10.79 7.05 5.02
N GLY A 96 -10.44 6.27 6.05
CA GLY A 96 -9.08 5.80 6.31
C GLY A 96 -8.89 4.29 6.30
N LEU A 97 -9.95 3.49 6.47
CA LEU A 97 -9.84 2.02 6.57
C LEU A 97 -10.44 1.31 5.35
N PRO A 98 -9.69 0.46 4.64
CA PRO A 98 -8.25 0.21 4.74
C PRO A 98 -7.41 1.31 4.06
N SER A 99 -6.11 1.34 4.35
CA SER A 99 -5.17 2.13 3.56
C SER A 99 -4.92 1.47 2.20
N ASN A 100 -5.39 2.08 1.11
CA ASN A 100 -5.14 1.57 -0.25
C ASN A 100 -3.66 1.56 -0.61
N HIS A 101 -2.86 2.53 -0.14
CA HIS A 101 -1.41 2.50 -0.34
C HIS A 101 -0.79 1.23 0.23
N ALA A 102 -1.13 0.86 1.46
CA ALA A 102 -0.67 -0.37 2.08
C ALA A 102 -1.19 -1.61 1.33
N LEU A 103 -2.50 -1.66 1.06
CA LEU A 103 -3.15 -2.76 0.35
C LEU A 103 -2.51 -3.02 -1.02
N ASN A 104 -2.38 -1.99 -1.85
CA ASN A 104 -1.87 -2.11 -3.22
C ASN A 104 -0.40 -2.54 -3.23
N PHE A 105 0.45 -1.95 -2.38
CA PHE A 105 1.87 -2.29 -2.33
C PHE A 105 2.11 -3.72 -1.84
N PHE A 106 1.40 -4.14 -0.80
CA PHE A 106 1.50 -5.52 -0.29
C PHE A 106 0.90 -6.54 -1.26
N LEU A 107 -0.20 -6.21 -1.94
CA LEU A 107 -0.77 -7.04 -3.00
C LEU A 107 0.24 -7.22 -4.14
N PHE A 108 0.76 -6.10 -4.66
CA PHE A 108 1.72 -6.09 -5.76
C PHE A 108 2.97 -6.88 -5.40
N SER A 109 3.59 -6.61 -4.24
CA SER A 109 4.80 -7.28 -3.78
C SER A 109 4.59 -8.77 -3.54
N THR A 110 3.43 -9.17 -3.02
CA THR A 110 3.07 -10.59 -2.83
C THR A 110 2.92 -11.30 -4.17
N LEU A 111 2.26 -10.69 -5.17
CA LEU A 111 2.18 -11.28 -6.50
C LEU A 111 3.55 -11.41 -7.16
N VAL A 112 4.38 -10.37 -7.07
CA VAL A 112 5.76 -10.39 -7.59
C VAL A 112 6.56 -11.53 -6.95
N HIS A 113 6.44 -11.70 -5.63
CA HIS A 113 7.06 -12.81 -4.91
C HIS A 113 6.57 -14.18 -5.42
N LEU A 114 5.25 -14.37 -5.55
CA LEU A 114 4.66 -15.65 -5.96
C LEU A 114 5.03 -16.04 -7.40
N PHE A 115 5.15 -15.06 -8.31
CA PHE A 115 5.50 -15.30 -9.70
C PHE A 115 7.01 -15.44 -9.94
N LEU A 116 7.85 -14.57 -9.36
CA LEU A 116 9.29 -14.60 -9.60
C LEU A 116 10.04 -15.56 -8.68
N LYS A 117 9.56 -15.73 -7.44
CA LYS A 117 10.22 -16.50 -6.37
C LYS A 117 11.70 -16.13 -6.14
N ASN A 118 12.08 -14.91 -6.51
CA ASN A 118 13.43 -14.41 -6.31
C ASN A 118 13.50 -13.68 -4.95
N PRO A 119 14.30 -14.16 -3.99
CA PRO A 119 14.35 -13.59 -2.64
C PRO A 119 14.89 -12.15 -2.62
N PHE A 120 15.83 -11.80 -3.49
CA PHE A 120 16.39 -10.44 -3.54
C PHE A 120 15.33 -9.43 -4.00
N VAL A 121 14.63 -9.74 -5.09
CA VAL A 121 13.53 -8.91 -5.59
C VAL A 121 12.42 -8.83 -4.54
N THR A 122 12.05 -9.97 -3.95
CA THR A 122 11.05 -10.05 -2.88
C THR A 122 11.38 -9.08 -1.73
N SER A 123 12.59 -9.15 -1.17
CA SER A 123 12.99 -8.30 -0.05
C SER A 123 12.94 -6.81 -0.38
N ILE A 124 13.33 -6.42 -1.61
CA ILE A 124 13.25 -5.01 -2.05
C ILE A 124 11.80 -4.52 -2.08
N PHE A 125 10.90 -5.27 -2.71
CA PHE A 125 9.50 -4.85 -2.89
C PHE A 125 8.73 -4.84 -1.56
N PHE A 126 8.97 -5.82 -0.67
CA PHE A 126 8.42 -5.77 0.69
C PHE A 126 9.02 -4.64 1.53
N GLY A 127 10.32 -4.35 1.37
CA GLY A 127 10.96 -3.19 1.98
C GLY A 127 10.29 -1.88 1.57
N PHE A 128 10.06 -1.68 0.28
CA PHE A 128 9.31 -0.52 -0.20
C PHE A 128 7.85 -0.51 0.27
N SER A 129 7.18 -1.65 0.32
CA SER A 129 5.82 -1.75 0.86
C SER A 129 5.74 -1.27 2.31
N LEU A 130 6.74 -1.62 3.12
CA LEU A 130 6.86 -1.15 4.49
C LEU A 130 7.13 0.36 4.56
N LEU A 131 8.05 0.88 3.76
CA LEU A 131 8.36 2.32 3.71
C LEU A 131 7.15 3.15 3.28
N VAL A 132 6.42 2.71 2.25
CA VAL A 132 5.19 3.39 1.81
C VAL A 132 4.13 3.34 2.90
N SER A 133 3.95 2.19 3.56
CA SER A 133 3.01 2.02 4.66
C SER A 133 3.32 2.95 5.84
N LEU A 134 4.58 2.99 6.28
CA LEU A 134 5.03 3.88 7.35
C LEU A 134 4.91 5.36 6.97
N SER A 135 5.15 5.70 5.70
CA SER A 135 4.97 7.08 5.20
C SER A 135 3.54 7.58 5.42
N ARG A 136 2.53 6.70 5.36
CA ARG A 136 1.12 7.06 5.56
C ARG A 136 0.80 7.39 7.02
N VAL A 137 1.46 6.68 7.94
CA VAL A 137 1.33 6.95 9.38
C VAL A 137 2.09 8.21 9.77
N LEU A 138 3.29 8.44 9.22
CA LEU A 138 4.07 9.65 9.48
C LEU A 138 3.36 10.93 9.04
N LEU A 139 2.69 10.89 7.89
CA LEU A 139 1.87 11.99 7.40
C LEU A 139 0.49 12.07 8.09
N VAL A 140 0.23 11.19 9.05
CA VAL A 140 -1.04 11.08 9.80
C VAL A 140 -2.26 11.00 8.87
N LYS A 141 -2.07 10.38 7.71
CA LYS A 141 -3.16 10.09 6.76
C LYS A 141 -3.91 8.83 7.18
N HIS A 142 -3.22 7.91 7.84
CA HIS A 142 -3.77 6.65 8.32
C HIS A 142 -3.21 6.29 9.69
N LEU A 143 -4.02 5.59 10.48
CA LEU A 143 -3.57 4.93 11.73
C LEU A 143 -2.76 3.68 11.42
N LEU A 144 -1.99 3.20 12.41
CA LEU A 144 -1.20 1.98 12.26
C LEU A 144 -2.09 0.77 11.98
N SER A 145 -3.20 0.61 12.69
CA SER A 145 -4.19 -0.46 12.43
C SER A 145 -4.75 -0.42 11.00
N GLN A 146 -5.04 0.76 10.46
CA GLN A 146 -5.57 0.93 9.10
C GLN A 146 -4.58 0.47 8.03
N VAL A 147 -3.30 0.70 8.28
CA VAL A 147 -2.19 0.25 7.44
C VAL A 147 -2.02 -1.26 7.57
N ILE A 148 -2.01 -1.81 8.79
CA ILE A 148 -1.87 -3.27 9.01
C ILE A 148 -3.03 -4.04 8.34
N ILE A 149 -4.27 -3.59 8.54
CA ILE A 149 -5.46 -4.21 7.93
C ILE A 149 -5.38 -4.12 6.41
N GLY A 150 -4.99 -2.97 5.85
CA GLY A 150 -4.75 -2.82 4.42
C GLY A 150 -3.71 -3.81 3.89
N SER A 151 -2.57 -3.92 4.54
CA SER A 151 -1.51 -4.87 4.16
C SER A 151 -1.98 -6.33 4.18
N LEU A 152 -2.73 -6.73 5.22
CA LEU A 152 -3.28 -8.08 5.34
C LEU A 152 -4.27 -8.39 4.21
N ILE A 153 -5.18 -7.45 3.93
CA ILE A 153 -6.13 -7.59 2.81
C ILE A 153 -5.37 -7.72 1.49
N GLY A 154 -4.34 -6.90 1.27
CA GLY A 154 -3.51 -6.96 0.07
C GLY A 154 -2.85 -8.34 -0.13
N ILE A 155 -2.28 -8.91 0.93
CA ILE A 155 -1.66 -10.25 0.90
C ILE A 155 -2.71 -11.32 0.58
N VAL A 156 -3.89 -11.26 1.20
CA VAL A 156 -4.98 -12.23 0.97
C VAL A 156 -5.48 -12.15 -0.46
N LEU A 157 -5.74 -10.95 -0.97
CA LEU A 157 -6.17 -10.74 -2.36
C LEU A 157 -5.12 -11.23 -3.36
N ALA A 158 -3.84 -10.99 -3.11
CA ALA A 158 -2.77 -11.49 -3.95
C ALA A 158 -2.75 -13.03 -4.03
N LYS A 159 -2.94 -13.73 -2.91
CA LYS A 159 -3.04 -15.20 -2.91
C LYS A 159 -4.25 -15.68 -3.73
N ILE A 160 -5.42 -15.09 -3.52
CA ILE A 160 -6.65 -15.42 -4.27
C ILE A 160 -6.42 -15.21 -5.77
N PHE A 161 -5.89 -14.06 -6.17
CA PHE A 161 -5.63 -13.75 -7.58
C PHE A 161 -4.56 -14.67 -8.19
N TYR A 162 -3.51 -15.00 -7.44
CA TYR A 162 -2.50 -15.95 -7.90
C TYR A 162 -3.09 -17.35 -8.12
N GLU A 163 -3.89 -17.87 -7.18
CA GLU A 163 -4.54 -19.17 -7.32
C GLU A 163 -5.51 -19.20 -8.50
N ALA A 164 -6.31 -18.14 -8.69
CA ALA A 164 -7.19 -18.00 -9.83
C ALA A 164 -6.42 -18.02 -11.16
N TYR A 165 -5.31 -17.28 -11.25
CA TYR A 165 -4.43 -17.28 -12.43
C TYR A 165 -3.84 -18.66 -12.73
N MET A 166 -3.36 -19.36 -11.69
CA MET A 166 -2.77 -20.68 -11.83
C MET A 166 -3.81 -21.75 -12.22
N LYS A 167 -5.05 -21.63 -11.76
CA LYS A 167 -6.17 -22.51 -12.17
C LYS A 167 -6.54 -22.26 -13.64
N TRP A 168 -6.65 -21.00 -14.04
CA TRP A 168 -6.94 -20.63 -15.43
C TRP A 168 -5.87 -21.14 -16.39
N LYS A 169 -4.58 -21.01 -16.06
CA LYS A 169 -3.47 -21.49 -16.91
C LYS A 169 -3.43 -23.02 -17.09
N LYS A 170 -4.02 -23.78 -16.16
CA LYS A 170 -4.07 -25.25 -16.21
C LYS A 170 -5.28 -25.79 -16.98
N SER A 171 -6.28 -24.95 -17.23
CA SER A 171 -7.48 -25.30 -18.00
C SER A 171 -7.23 -25.09 -19.49
#